data_AF-A0A5C3QX36-F1
#
_entry.id   AF-A0A5C3QX36-F1
#
_cell.length_a   1.000
_cell.length_b   1.000
_cell.length_c   1.000
_cell.angle_alpha   90.00
_cell.angle_beta   90.00
_cell.angle_gamma   90.00
#
_symmetry.space_group_name_H-M   'P 1'
#
loop_
_entity.id
_entity.type
_entity.pdbx_description
1 polymer ?
#
loop_
_entity_poly.entity_id
_entity_poly.type
_entity_poly.pdbx_seq_one_letter_code
_entity_poly.pdbx_strand_id
1 'polypeptide(L)'
;MIFRVGSCLIIIPHLALSFAAPVISQRLIAFNGPMPNIISLPYGRCPPLHVQAPTWRHLLKLFARLGATRIEPTVEAMAVNRGELQLRTVIQFVRTHHQSSDWRTVIWLTTDHPVPASLPGAYRYTNGDVNVLPFSYTLSNLPALLRDSADNHMSQAYTVPSTPNIPFPTLPMTFPNLAMYLQAVLDESRRHLGDSSSGVRKLAKMYDACYPPSPHEASLYPPETPNSVGGLFKRVIGRGNRNNKKARGTNEDTFEFITPFRPDEWGT
;
A
#
# COMPACT_ATOMS: atom_id res chain seq x y z
N MET A 1 2.14 30.44 -27.24
CA MET A 1 3.43 30.26 -26.53
C MET A 1 3.49 28.82 -26.05
N ILE A 2 4.17 27.96 -26.81
CA ILE A 2 4.22 26.50 -26.59
C ILE A 2 5.48 26.23 -25.77
N PHE A 3 5.32 25.91 -24.49
CA PHE A 3 6.42 25.38 -23.69
C PHE A 3 6.53 23.88 -23.96
N ARG A 4 7.48 23.51 -24.83
CA ARG A 4 8.02 22.17 -24.94
C ARG A 4 9.05 22.02 -23.82
N VAL A 5 8.72 21.27 -22.78
CA VAL A 5 9.71 20.73 -21.85
C VAL A 5 9.84 19.25 -22.18
N GLY A 6 11.08 18.80 -22.40
CA GLY A 6 11.40 17.45 -22.86
C GLY A 6 10.74 16.37 -22.01
N SER A 7 9.71 15.74 -22.56
CA SER A 7 9.09 14.56 -21.99
C SER A 7 10.01 13.37 -22.28
N CYS A 8 10.81 12.96 -21.29
CA CYS A 8 11.33 11.60 -21.30
C CYS A 8 10.11 10.67 -21.21
N LEU A 9 9.82 9.94 -22.27
CA LEU A 9 8.74 8.94 -22.29
C LEU A 9 9.21 7.76 -21.41
N ILE A 10 8.96 7.85 -20.11
CA ILE A 10 9.17 6.73 -19.21
C ILE A 10 8.01 5.77 -19.41
N ILE A 11 8.23 4.72 -20.22
CA ILE A 11 7.34 3.57 -20.20
C ILE A 11 7.57 2.89 -18.86
N ILE A 12 6.58 2.95 -17.98
CA ILE A 12 6.63 2.21 -16.72
C ILE A 12 5.90 0.89 -16.98
N PRO A 13 6.64 -0.21 -17.25
CA PRO A 13 6.02 -1.49 -17.44
C PRO A 13 5.21 -1.83 -16.19
N HIS A 14 3.98 -2.27 -16.42
CA HIS A 14 3.11 -2.83 -15.41
C HIS A 14 2.58 -1.87 -14.32
N LEU A 15 2.58 -0.55 -14.57
CA LEU A 15 1.86 0.41 -13.74
C LEU A 15 0.56 0.84 -14.42
N ALA A 16 -0.54 0.89 -13.67
CA ALA A 16 -1.71 1.66 -14.06
C ALA A 16 -2.00 2.73 -13.01
N LEU A 17 -2.27 3.96 -13.46
CA LEU A 17 -2.61 5.11 -12.63
C LEU A 17 -3.78 5.86 -13.26
N SER A 18 -4.91 5.94 -12.58
CA SER A 18 -6.10 6.61 -13.12
C SER A 18 -7.17 6.88 -12.05
N PHE A 19 -8.12 7.74 -12.40
CA PHE A 19 -9.39 7.92 -11.69
C PHE A 19 -10.50 7.00 -12.22
N ALA A 20 -10.26 6.32 -13.36
CA ALA A 20 -11.18 5.32 -13.91
C ALA A 20 -11.13 4.02 -13.09
N ALA A 21 -12.01 3.07 -13.38
CA ALA A 21 -11.93 1.74 -12.76
C ALA A 21 -10.66 1.02 -13.24
N PRO A 22 -9.88 0.38 -12.34
CA PRO A 22 -8.72 -0.42 -12.72
C PRO A 22 -9.15 -1.65 -13.52
N VAL A 23 -8.35 -1.99 -14.53
CA VAL A 23 -8.56 -3.20 -15.33
C VAL A 23 -7.79 -4.37 -14.70
N ILE A 24 -8.52 -5.36 -14.20
CA ILE A 24 -7.93 -6.60 -13.70
C ILE A 24 -7.82 -7.59 -14.86
N SER A 25 -6.64 -7.64 -15.46
CA SER A 25 -6.25 -8.53 -16.56
C SER A 25 -5.15 -9.51 -16.09
N GLN A 26 -4.69 -10.45 -16.91
CA GLN A 26 -3.45 -11.19 -16.63
C GLN A 26 -2.19 -10.39 -16.99
N ARG A 27 -2.27 -9.60 -18.07
CA ARG A 27 -1.18 -8.71 -18.52
C ARG A 27 -1.42 -7.28 -18.07
N LEU A 28 -0.57 -6.73 -17.20
CA LEU A 28 -0.64 -5.30 -16.88
C LEU A 28 -0.27 -4.51 -18.13
N ILE A 29 -1.20 -3.66 -18.56
CA ILE A 29 -0.96 -2.71 -19.65
C ILE A 29 0.06 -1.72 -19.12
N ALA A 30 1.18 -1.54 -19.84
CA ALA A 30 2.19 -0.56 -19.46
C ALA A 30 1.56 0.84 -19.43
N PHE A 31 1.96 1.65 -18.45
CA PHE A 31 1.54 3.05 -18.42
C PHE A 31 2.03 3.73 -19.70
N ASN A 32 1.09 4.24 -20.50
CA ASN A 32 1.39 4.89 -21.77
C ASN A 32 1.30 6.41 -21.60
N GLY A 33 2.43 7.08 -21.84
CA GLY A 33 2.55 8.53 -21.70
C GLY A 33 3.58 8.93 -20.64
N PRO A 34 3.92 10.24 -20.56
CA PRO A 34 4.82 10.73 -19.53
C PRO A 34 4.15 10.62 -18.16
N MET A 35 4.89 10.13 -17.17
CA MET A 35 4.44 10.18 -15.77
C MET A 35 4.21 11.65 -15.38
N PRO A 36 3.02 12.02 -14.88
CA PRO A 36 2.77 13.39 -14.44
C PRO A 36 3.68 13.78 -13.27
N ASN A 37 4.15 15.03 -13.28
CA ASN A 37 4.85 15.62 -12.12
C ASN A 37 3.87 15.99 -11.00
N ILE A 38 2.63 16.34 -11.37
CA ILE A 38 1.58 16.73 -10.42
C ILE A 38 0.35 15.89 -10.72
N ILE A 39 -0.16 15.22 -9.69
CA ILE A 39 -1.43 14.53 -9.72
C ILE A 39 -2.37 15.26 -8.77
N SER A 40 -3.33 15.97 -9.35
CA SER A 40 -4.29 16.76 -8.57
C SER A 40 -5.43 15.87 -8.08
N LEU A 41 -5.58 15.76 -6.76
CA LEU A 41 -6.68 15.06 -6.12
C LEU A 41 -7.88 16.00 -5.96
N PRO A 42 -9.01 15.69 -6.63
CA PRO A 42 -10.24 16.44 -6.44
C PRO A 42 -10.78 16.27 -5.01
N TYR A 43 -11.70 17.17 -4.64
CA TYR A 43 -12.38 17.16 -3.34
C TYR A 43 -13.89 17.05 -3.53
N GLY A 44 -14.57 16.27 -2.67
CA GLY A 44 -16.01 16.06 -2.72
C GLY A 44 -16.41 14.83 -3.54
N ARG A 45 -17.39 14.98 -4.45
CA ARG A 45 -17.98 13.87 -5.22
C ARG A 45 -17.11 13.48 -6.40
N CYS A 46 -16.00 12.79 -6.13
CA CYS A 46 -15.03 12.38 -7.14
C CYS A 46 -14.59 10.93 -6.92
N PRO A 47 -14.30 10.19 -8.01
CA PRO A 47 -13.74 8.84 -7.87
C PRO A 47 -12.35 8.88 -7.19
N PRO A 48 -11.97 7.82 -6.47
CA PRO A 48 -10.62 7.70 -5.92
C PRO A 48 -9.57 7.57 -7.03
N LEU A 49 -8.41 8.17 -6.82
CA LEU A 49 -7.22 7.87 -7.63
C LEU A 49 -6.74 6.47 -7.26
N HIS A 50 -6.51 5.61 -8.24
CA HIS A 50 -5.87 4.32 -7.99
C HIS A 50 -4.48 4.26 -8.62
N VAL A 51 -3.61 3.47 -7.99
CA VAL A 51 -2.34 3.03 -8.56
C VAL A 51 -2.23 1.52 -8.41
N GLN A 52 -2.04 0.81 -9.53
CA GLN A 52 -1.95 -0.64 -9.60
C GLN A 52 -0.55 -1.05 -10.04
N ALA A 53 0.04 -2.03 -9.34
CA ALA A 53 1.34 -2.60 -9.62
C ALA A 53 1.33 -4.14 -9.48
N PRO A 54 2.32 -4.87 -10.03
CA PRO A 54 2.40 -6.32 -9.90
C PRO A 54 2.46 -6.79 -8.46
N THR A 55 3.25 -6.10 -7.63
CA THR A 55 3.42 -6.43 -6.21
C THR A 55 3.60 -5.16 -5.39
N TRP A 56 3.46 -5.28 -4.07
CA TRP A 56 3.76 -4.22 -3.12
C TRP A 56 5.19 -3.71 -3.24
N ARG A 57 6.18 -4.61 -3.32
CA ARG A 57 7.60 -4.25 -3.47
C ARG A 57 7.84 -3.45 -4.76
N HIS A 58 7.21 -3.86 -5.86
CA HIS A 58 7.30 -3.13 -7.13
C HIS A 58 6.70 -1.71 -7.01
N LEU A 59 5.55 -1.58 -6.34
CA LEU A 59 4.91 -0.28 -6.10
C LEU A 59 5.84 0.66 -5.31
N LEU A 60 6.40 0.20 -4.19
CA LEU A 60 7.27 1.01 -3.34
C LEU A 60 8.56 1.43 -4.07
N LYS A 61 9.23 0.48 -4.75
CA LYS A 61 10.43 0.77 -5.55
C LYS A 61 10.16 1.83 -6.63
N LEU A 62 9.00 1.74 -7.28
CA LEU A 62 8.62 2.71 -8.29
C LEU A 62 8.41 4.09 -7.68
N PHE A 63 7.63 4.18 -6.60
CA PHE A 63 7.34 5.44 -5.93
C PHE A 63 8.59 6.13 -5.39
N ALA A 64 9.53 5.36 -4.83
CA ALA A 64 10.83 5.87 -4.38
C ALA A 64 11.65 6.52 -5.50
N ARG A 65 11.48 6.08 -6.75
CA ARG A 65 12.21 6.57 -7.93
C ARG A 65 11.52 7.72 -8.65
N LEU A 66 10.20 7.87 -8.50
CA LEU A 66 9.42 8.95 -9.12
C LEU A 66 9.48 10.25 -8.29
N GLY A 67 10.69 10.75 -8.05
CA GLY A 67 10.92 11.92 -7.18
C GLY A 67 10.32 13.24 -7.68
N ALA A 68 10.06 13.36 -8.98
CA ALA A 68 9.41 14.53 -9.55
C ALA A 68 7.88 14.50 -9.41
N THR A 69 7.29 13.32 -9.13
CA THR A 69 5.85 13.15 -9.01
C THR A 69 5.37 13.43 -7.60
N ARG A 70 4.35 14.27 -7.50
CA ARG A 70 3.67 14.58 -6.25
C ARG A 70 2.17 14.66 -6.43
N ILE A 71 1.48 14.38 -5.34
CA ILE A 71 0.05 14.45 -5.19
C ILE A 71 -0.27 15.77 -4.52
N GLU A 72 -1.12 16.57 -5.15
CA GLU A 72 -1.55 17.86 -4.62
C GLU A 72 -3.08 17.92 -4.56
N PRO A 73 -3.69 18.71 -3.68
CA PRO A 73 -5.11 19.00 -3.78
C PRO A 73 -5.38 19.87 -5.02
N THR A 74 -6.58 19.80 -5.58
CA THR A 74 -6.99 20.79 -6.59
C THR A 74 -7.15 22.18 -5.96
N VAL A 75 -7.16 23.23 -6.79
CA VAL A 75 -7.36 24.62 -6.31
C VAL A 75 -8.70 24.77 -5.61
N GLU A 76 -9.74 24.08 -6.09
CA GLU A 76 -11.07 24.08 -5.48
C GLU A 76 -11.04 23.41 -4.10
N ALA A 77 -10.26 22.34 -3.94
CA ALA A 77 -10.09 21.67 -2.66
C ALA A 77 -9.46 22.62 -1.62
N MET A 78 -8.41 23.35 -2.02
CA MET A 78 -7.75 24.36 -1.17
C MET A 78 -8.66 25.55 -0.86
N ALA A 79 -9.57 25.91 -1.76
CA ALA A 79 -10.51 27.01 -1.53
C ALA A 79 -11.62 26.64 -0.54
N VAL A 80 -12.08 25.40 -0.55
CA VAL A 80 -13.15 24.91 0.32
C VAL A 80 -12.64 24.57 1.73
N ASN A 81 -11.44 23.99 1.83
CA ASN A 81 -10.85 23.63 3.11
C ASN A 81 -9.78 24.63 3.52
N ARG A 82 -10.01 25.34 4.64
CA ARG A 82 -9.06 26.32 5.20
C ARG A 82 -7.92 25.67 6.02
N GLY A 83 -7.98 24.36 6.24
CA GLY A 83 -6.98 23.59 6.99
C GLY A 83 -6.10 22.73 6.09
N GLU A 84 -5.18 22.00 6.72
CA GLU A 84 -4.34 21.02 6.02
C GLU A 84 -5.20 19.88 5.47
N LEU A 85 -5.08 19.62 4.17
CA LEU A 85 -5.74 18.49 3.53
C LEU A 85 -4.93 17.23 3.75
N GLN A 86 -5.59 16.18 4.22
CA GLN A 86 -4.96 14.89 4.49
C GLN A 86 -5.30 13.87 3.41
N LEU A 87 -4.41 12.92 3.21
CA LEU A 87 -4.54 11.83 2.25
C LEU A 87 -5.08 10.59 2.95
N ARG A 88 -6.17 10.02 2.43
CA ARG A 88 -6.69 8.72 2.85
C ARG A 88 -6.21 7.64 1.89
N THR A 89 -5.77 6.53 2.45
CA THR A 89 -5.23 5.40 1.69
C THR A 89 -5.97 4.12 2.02
N VAL A 90 -6.40 3.41 0.97
CA VAL A 90 -6.90 2.03 1.05
C VAL A 90 -5.96 1.15 0.23
N ILE A 91 -5.46 0.09 0.84
CA ILE A 91 -4.60 -0.91 0.20
C ILE A 91 -5.47 -2.10 -0.15
N GLN A 92 -5.37 -2.58 -1.38
CA GLN A 92 -6.11 -3.73 -1.85
C GLN A 92 -5.17 -4.71 -2.55
N PHE A 93 -5.26 -5.98 -2.19
CA PHE A 93 -4.65 -7.07 -2.93
C PHE A 93 -5.71 -7.78 -3.75
N VAL A 94 -5.45 -8.02 -5.03
CA VAL A 94 -6.44 -8.59 -5.96
C VAL A 94 -5.79 -9.68 -6.82
N ARG A 95 -6.42 -10.85 -6.89
CA ARG A 95 -6.06 -11.90 -7.85
C ARG A 95 -6.65 -11.61 -9.22
N THR A 96 -5.88 -11.93 -10.25
CA THR A 96 -6.35 -11.79 -11.65
C THR A 96 -7.37 -12.86 -12.03
N HIS A 97 -7.29 -14.03 -11.39
CA HIS A 97 -8.14 -15.20 -11.62
C HIS A 97 -8.15 -16.08 -10.37
N HIS A 98 -9.22 -16.83 -10.10
CA HIS A 98 -9.36 -17.65 -8.87
C HIS A 98 -8.32 -18.77 -8.75
N GLN A 99 -7.86 -19.28 -9.88
CA GLN A 99 -6.79 -20.28 -9.95
C GLN A 99 -5.38 -19.67 -10.00
N SER A 100 -5.26 -18.34 -10.13
CA SER A 100 -3.94 -17.69 -10.16
C SER A 100 -3.37 -17.60 -8.74
N SER A 101 -2.08 -17.89 -8.62
CA SER A 101 -1.27 -17.57 -7.44
C SER A 101 -0.91 -16.09 -7.35
N ASP A 102 -1.09 -15.33 -8.44
CA ASP A 102 -0.52 -14.01 -8.59
C ASP A 102 -1.46 -12.95 -8.06
N TRP A 103 -1.00 -12.28 -7.00
CA TRP A 103 -1.68 -11.15 -6.39
C TRP A 103 -1.13 -9.84 -6.93
N ARG A 104 -2.03 -8.91 -7.25
CA ARG A 104 -1.69 -7.52 -7.59
C ARG A 104 -1.95 -6.62 -6.42
N THR A 105 -1.16 -5.55 -6.32
CA THR A 105 -1.39 -4.48 -5.34
C THR A 105 -2.07 -3.31 -6.04
N VAL A 106 -3.17 -2.84 -5.45
CA VAL A 106 -3.86 -1.61 -5.83
C VAL A 106 -3.90 -0.72 -4.59
N ILE A 107 -3.40 0.51 -4.71
CA ILE A 107 -3.65 1.54 -3.70
C ILE A 107 -4.71 2.49 -4.22
N TRP A 108 -5.59 2.92 -3.32
CA TRP A 108 -6.66 3.88 -3.58
C TRP A 108 -6.46 5.11 -2.70
N LEU A 109 -6.54 6.27 -3.31
CA LEU A 109 -6.16 7.55 -2.72
C LEU A 109 -7.30 8.54 -2.89
N THR A 110 -7.71 9.16 -1.78
CA THR A 110 -8.69 10.26 -1.76
C THR A 110 -8.23 11.32 -0.78
N THR A 111 -8.64 12.56 -0.99
CA THR A 111 -8.57 13.59 0.04
C THR A 111 -9.52 13.24 1.19
N ASP A 112 -9.07 13.39 2.43
CA ASP A 112 -9.90 13.20 3.63
C ASP A 112 -11.07 14.17 3.63
N HIS A 113 -12.22 13.72 4.15
CA HIS A 113 -13.43 14.52 4.20
C HIS A 113 -14.05 14.43 5.59
N PRO A 114 -14.42 15.56 6.21
CA PRO A 114 -15.06 15.53 7.52
C PRO A 114 -16.36 14.73 7.45
N VAL A 115 -16.57 13.89 8.46
CA VAL A 115 -17.79 13.11 8.63
C VAL A 115 -18.86 14.01 9.23
N PRO A 116 -20.02 14.19 8.58
CA PRO A 116 -21.09 15.01 9.14
C PRO A 116 -21.57 14.44 10.48
N ALA A 117 -21.64 15.28 11.51
CA ALA A 117 -22.09 14.86 12.85
C ALA A 117 -23.55 14.36 12.86
N SER A 118 -24.36 14.79 11.89
CA SER A 118 -25.74 14.36 11.70
C SER A 118 -25.89 13.00 11.01
N LEU A 119 -24.80 12.40 10.51
CA LEU A 119 -24.86 11.13 9.80
C LEU A 119 -25.10 9.97 10.78
N PRO A 120 -26.19 9.19 10.62
CA PRO A 120 -26.40 8.00 11.43
C PRO A 120 -25.22 7.03 11.31
N GLY A 121 -24.66 6.60 12.45
CA GLY A 121 -23.50 5.72 12.47
C GLY A 121 -22.17 6.37 12.08
N ALA A 122 -22.05 7.71 12.16
CA ALA A 122 -20.81 8.45 11.87
C ALA A 122 -19.55 7.86 12.53
N TYR A 123 -19.69 7.31 13.75
CA TYR A 123 -18.61 6.67 14.50
C TYR A 123 -17.86 5.58 13.72
N ARG A 124 -18.53 4.87 12.80
CA ARG A 124 -17.89 3.81 12.00
C ARG A 124 -16.77 4.31 11.08
N TYR A 125 -16.75 5.61 10.78
CA TYR A 125 -15.73 6.23 9.93
C TYR A 125 -14.60 6.89 10.72
N THR A 126 -14.78 7.05 12.05
CA THR A 126 -13.85 7.75 12.93
C THR A 126 -13.21 6.84 13.98
N ASN A 127 -13.72 5.63 14.15
CA ASN A 127 -13.23 4.64 15.13
C ASN A 127 -11.94 3.90 14.71
N GLY A 128 -11.39 4.19 13.52
CA GLY A 128 -10.20 3.53 13.01
C GLY A 128 -10.40 2.08 12.54
N ASP A 129 -11.63 1.67 12.24
CA ASP A 129 -11.91 0.35 11.67
C ASP A 129 -11.26 0.21 10.29
N VAL A 130 -10.33 -0.73 10.19
CA VAL A 130 -9.54 -1.01 8.98
C VAL A 130 -10.34 -1.71 7.88
N ASN A 131 -11.54 -2.21 8.19
CA ASN A 131 -12.46 -2.84 7.23
C ASN A 131 -13.48 -1.85 6.65
N VAL A 132 -13.58 -0.66 7.24
CA VAL A 132 -14.53 0.36 6.79
C VAL A 132 -13.81 1.32 5.86
N LEU A 133 -14.38 1.54 4.67
CA LEU A 133 -13.87 2.54 3.75
C LEU A 133 -14.04 3.96 4.33
N PRO A 134 -13.10 4.88 4.09
CA PRO A 134 -13.22 6.27 4.52
C PRO A 134 -14.51 6.92 4.04
N PHE A 135 -15.02 7.91 4.79
CA PHE A 135 -16.26 8.62 4.43
C PHE A 135 -16.22 9.26 3.03
N SER A 136 -15.04 9.67 2.55
CA SER A 136 -14.81 10.17 1.19
C SER A 136 -15.32 9.21 0.10
N TYR A 137 -15.30 7.89 0.33
CA TYR A 137 -15.77 6.87 -0.61
C TYR A 137 -17.30 6.80 -0.71
N THR A 138 -18.03 7.47 0.18
CA THR A 138 -19.49 7.58 0.12
C THR A 138 -19.97 8.74 -0.75
N LEU A 139 -19.06 9.63 -1.15
CA LEU A 139 -19.39 10.85 -1.90
C LEU A 139 -19.49 10.59 -3.41
N SER A 140 -18.99 9.45 -3.89
CA SER A 140 -19.01 9.06 -5.30
C SER A 140 -19.41 7.60 -5.47
N ASN A 141 -19.65 7.18 -6.71
CA ASN A 141 -19.86 5.78 -7.02
C ASN A 141 -18.62 4.96 -6.64
N LEU A 142 -18.82 3.99 -5.74
CA LEU A 142 -17.76 3.12 -5.29
C LEU A 142 -17.24 2.26 -6.46
N PRO A 143 -15.91 2.18 -6.69
CA PRO A 143 -15.34 1.30 -7.71
C PRO A 143 -15.79 -0.15 -7.51
N ALA A 144 -16.07 -0.87 -8.58
CA ALA A 144 -16.61 -2.24 -8.51
C ALA A 144 -15.75 -3.18 -7.64
N LEU A 145 -14.42 -3.07 -7.73
CA LEU A 145 -13.49 -3.84 -6.90
C LEU A 145 -13.61 -3.56 -5.40
N LEU A 146 -14.11 -2.40 -5.01
CA LEU A 146 -14.29 -2.04 -3.60
C LEU A 146 -15.73 -2.26 -3.10
N ARG A 147 -16.70 -2.50 -4.00
CA ARG A 147 -18.11 -2.74 -3.62
C ARG A 147 -18.27 -4.02 -2.83
N ASP A 148 -17.61 -5.09 -3.27
CA ASP A 148 -17.65 -6.39 -2.63
C ASP A 148 -16.60 -6.47 -1.52
N SER A 149 -16.51 -5.43 -0.67
CA SER A 149 -15.52 -5.19 0.40
C SER A 149 -15.38 -6.32 1.45
N ALA A 150 -16.01 -7.47 1.23
CA ALA A 150 -15.72 -8.69 1.94
C ALA A 150 -14.35 -9.23 1.51
N ASP A 151 -13.40 -9.25 2.45
CA ASP A 151 -12.18 -10.04 2.30
C ASP A 151 -12.55 -11.44 1.82
N ASN A 152 -12.18 -11.74 0.59
CA ASN A 152 -12.46 -13.00 -0.05
C ASN A 152 -11.18 -13.53 -0.68
N HIS A 153 -11.26 -14.73 -1.26
CA HIS A 153 -10.10 -15.39 -1.85
C HIS A 153 -9.56 -14.66 -3.10
N MET A 154 -10.33 -13.75 -3.71
CA MET A 154 -9.96 -12.95 -4.87
C MET A 154 -9.50 -11.55 -4.52
N SER A 155 -10.01 -10.97 -3.44
CA SER A 155 -9.71 -9.60 -3.05
C SER A 155 -9.70 -9.41 -1.55
N GLN A 156 -8.67 -8.72 -1.06
CA GLN A 156 -8.53 -8.33 0.33
C GLN A 156 -8.27 -6.83 0.40
N ALA A 157 -8.98 -6.11 1.26
CA ALA A 157 -8.84 -4.67 1.40
C ALA A 157 -8.48 -4.25 2.84
N TYR A 158 -7.69 -3.19 2.95
CA TYR A 158 -7.24 -2.60 4.21
C TYR A 158 -7.29 -1.08 4.13
N THR A 159 -8.19 -0.46 4.89
CA THR A 159 -8.17 0.98 5.10
C THR A 159 -7.08 1.30 6.10
N VAL A 160 -6.13 2.15 5.70
CA VAL A 160 -5.08 2.61 6.62
C VAL A 160 -5.72 3.53 7.66
N PRO A 161 -5.68 3.18 8.96
CA PRO A 161 -6.20 4.05 10.02
C PRO A 161 -5.16 5.12 10.39
N SER A 162 -5.61 6.24 10.96
CA SER A 162 -4.70 7.19 11.60
C SER A 162 -4.34 6.65 12.98
N THR A 163 -3.05 6.57 13.26
CA THR A 163 -2.51 6.17 14.57
C THR A 163 -1.58 7.26 15.10
N PRO A 164 -1.25 7.28 16.41
CA PRO A 164 -0.30 8.25 16.95
C PRO A 164 1.08 8.20 16.27
N ASN A 165 1.50 7.01 15.83
CA ASN A 165 2.79 6.79 15.18
C ASN A 165 2.73 7.03 13.66
N ILE A 166 1.55 6.84 13.06
CA ILE A 166 1.31 6.94 11.62
C ILE A 166 0.02 7.74 11.41
N PRO A 167 0.09 9.09 11.51
CA PRO A 167 -1.04 9.95 11.16
C PRO A 167 -1.27 9.95 9.65
N PHE A 168 -2.43 10.41 9.21
CA PHE A 168 -2.67 10.59 7.78
C PHE A 168 -1.66 11.57 7.17
N PRO A 169 -1.11 11.27 5.98
CA PRO A 169 -0.19 12.17 5.31
C PRO A 169 -0.87 13.48 4.93
N THR A 170 -0.18 14.59 5.10
CA THR A 170 -0.63 15.90 4.62
C THR A 170 -0.30 16.09 3.15
N LEU A 171 -1.15 16.83 2.44
CA LEU A 171 -0.95 17.21 1.05
C LEU A 171 -0.36 18.64 0.97
N PRO A 172 0.59 18.90 0.05
CA PRO A 172 1.07 18.01 -1.02
C PRO A 172 2.04 16.92 -0.54
N MET A 173 2.00 15.75 -1.19
CA MET A 173 2.83 14.59 -0.87
C MET A 173 3.56 14.05 -2.10
N THR A 174 4.89 13.94 -2.04
CA THR A 174 5.69 13.33 -3.11
C THR A 174 5.56 11.80 -3.11
N PHE A 175 5.79 11.16 -4.25
CA PHE A 175 5.77 9.70 -4.34
C PHE A 175 6.83 9.02 -3.46
N PRO A 176 8.08 9.50 -3.35
CA PRO A 176 9.03 8.92 -2.41
C PRO A 176 8.56 8.99 -0.94
N ASN A 177 7.96 10.11 -0.53
CA ASN A 177 7.41 10.22 0.83
C ASN A 177 6.21 9.29 1.03
N LEU A 178 5.37 9.11 0.00
CA LEU A 178 4.29 8.14 0.02
C LEU A 178 4.81 6.70 0.13
N ALA A 179 5.92 6.36 -0.54
CA ALA A 179 6.57 5.06 -0.40
C ALA A 179 7.03 4.80 1.03
N MET A 180 7.72 5.78 1.63
CA MET A 180 8.17 5.71 3.03
C MET A 180 6.99 5.57 4.00
N TYR A 181 5.91 6.32 3.76
CA TYR A 181 4.68 6.21 4.54
C TYR A 181 4.07 4.81 4.44
N LEU A 182 3.90 4.28 3.23
CA LEU A 182 3.33 2.94 3.02
C LEU A 182 4.20 1.86 3.65
N GLN A 183 5.52 1.97 3.55
CA GLN A 183 6.45 1.06 4.23
C GLN A 183 6.27 1.13 5.76
N ALA A 184 6.20 2.33 6.34
CA ALA A 184 5.96 2.51 7.77
C ALA A 184 4.62 1.88 8.20
N VAL A 185 3.56 2.00 7.39
CA VAL A 185 2.25 1.38 7.64
C VAL A 185 2.37 -0.14 7.75
N LEU A 186 3.10 -0.78 6.83
CA LEU A 186 3.32 -2.23 6.88
C LEU A 186 4.19 -2.63 8.08
N ASP A 187 5.23 -1.87 8.39
CA ASP A 187 6.11 -2.14 9.54
C ASP A 187 5.36 -2.02 10.87
N GLU A 188 4.49 -1.02 11.01
CA GLU A 188 3.64 -0.88 12.19
C GLU A 188 2.64 -2.02 12.30
N SER A 189 2.08 -2.47 11.18
CA SER A 189 1.23 -3.67 11.14
C SER A 189 1.97 -4.91 11.63
N ARG A 190 3.23 -5.09 11.23
CA ARG A 190 4.09 -6.21 11.66
C ARG A 190 4.40 -6.15 13.16
N ARG A 191 4.63 -4.96 13.73
CA ARG A 191 4.86 -4.79 15.18
C ARG A 191 3.65 -5.23 16.02
N HIS A 192 2.44 -5.15 15.47
CA HIS A 192 1.21 -5.48 16.16
C HIS A 192 0.73 -6.93 15.95
N LEU A 193 1.53 -7.81 15.33
CA LEU A 193 1.12 -9.20 15.07
C LEU A 193 0.66 -9.96 16.34
N GLY A 194 1.31 -9.69 17.48
CA GLY A 194 0.99 -10.30 18.77
C GLY A 194 -0.23 -9.69 19.48
N ASP A 195 -0.67 -8.49 19.11
CA ASP A 195 -1.83 -7.84 19.68
C ASP A 195 -3.10 -8.31 18.95
N SER A 196 -3.85 -9.19 19.61
CA SER A 196 -5.06 -9.77 18.99
C SER A 196 -6.26 -8.84 18.94
N SER A 197 -6.18 -7.68 19.58
CA SER A 197 -7.28 -6.72 19.68
C SER A 197 -7.26 -5.63 18.61
N SER A 198 -6.10 -5.37 17.98
CA SER A 198 -5.97 -4.33 16.96
C SER A 198 -6.21 -4.85 15.54
N GLY A 199 -7.06 -4.13 14.79
CA GLY A 199 -7.20 -4.34 13.34
C GLY A 199 -5.90 -4.05 12.57
N VAL A 200 -4.96 -3.35 13.20
CA VAL A 200 -3.69 -2.89 12.60
C VAL A 200 -2.83 -4.06 12.09
N ARG A 201 -2.85 -5.23 12.73
CA ARG A 201 -2.10 -6.41 12.27
C ARG A 201 -2.62 -7.03 10.97
N LYS A 202 -3.82 -6.65 10.52
CA LYS A 202 -4.51 -7.26 9.38
C LYS A 202 -3.67 -7.12 8.11
N LEU A 203 -3.07 -5.94 7.88
CA LEU A 203 -2.27 -5.68 6.69
C LEU A 203 -1.07 -6.62 6.57
N ALA A 204 -0.31 -6.84 7.64
CA ALA A 204 0.83 -7.76 7.65
C ALA A 204 0.39 -9.18 7.29
N LYS A 205 -0.70 -9.67 7.88
CA LYS A 205 -1.26 -11.00 7.55
C LYS A 205 -1.71 -11.10 6.09
N MET A 206 -2.36 -10.06 5.57
CA MET A 206 -2.77 -10.00 4.16
C MET A 206 -1.55 -10.01 3.25
N TYR A 207 -0.53 -9.21 3.56
CA TYR A 207 0.72 -9.14 2.81
C TYR A 207 1.40 -10.50 2.76
N ASP A 208 1.59 -11.16 3.90
CA ASP A 208 2.26 -12.47 3.98
C ASP A 208 1.45 -13.57 3.25
N ALA A 209 0.12 -13.48 3.27
CA ALA A 209 -0.75 -14.41 2.54
C ALA A 209 -0.74 -14.17 1.02
N CYS A 210 -0.56 -12.92 0.57
CA CYS A 210 -0.54 -12.56 -0.84
C CYS A 210 0.85 -12.72 -1.47
N TYR A 211 1.90 -12.48 -0.69
CA TYR A 211 3.30 -12.48 -1.11
C TYR A 211 4.13 -13.32 -0.14
N PRO A 212 3.93 -14.65 -0.10
CA PRO A 212 4.71 -15.50 0.78
C PRO A 212 6.20 -15.40 0.42
N PRO A 213 7.10 -15.37 1.42
CA PRO A 213 8.54 -15.31 1.16
C PRO A 213 8.95 -16.50 0.31
N SER A 214 9.80 -16.27 -0.69
CA SER A 214 10.33 -17.37 -1.49
C SER A 214 11.12 -18.34 -0.58
N PRO A 215 11.18 -19.65 -0.90
CA PRO A 215 11.96 -20.62 -0.11
C PRO A 215 13.44 -20.21 0.06
N HIS A 216 13.96 -19.41 -0.87
CA HIS A 216 15.31 -18.86 -0.84
C HIS A 216 15.45 -17.64 0.08
N GLU A 217 14.41 -16.83 0.26
CA GLU A 217 14.39 -15.75 1.26
C GLU A 217 14.12 -16.31 2.67
N ALA A 218 13.30 -17.36 2.78
CA ALA A 218 13.00 -18.02 4.04
C ALA A 218 14.21 -18.70 4.70
N SER A 219 15.29 -18.96 3.96
CA SER A 219 16.55 -19.51 4.50
C SER A 219 17.52 -18.44 5.02
N LEU A 220 17.31 -17.16 4.65
CA LEU A 220 18.08 -16.01 5.14
C LEU A 220 17.58 -15.51 6.49
N TYR A 221 16.33 -15.83 6.84
CA TYR A 221 15.77 -15.60 8.16
C TYR A 221 15.83 -16.92 8.95
N PRO A 222 16.55 -16.99 10.09
CA PRO A 222 16.39 -18.11 11.00
C PRO A 222 14.91 -18.23 11.37
N PRO A 223 14.35 -19.44 11.48
CA PRO A 223 12.96 -19.61 11.87
C PRO A 223 12.76 -19.01 13.26
N GLU A 224 12.17 -17.82 13.32
CA GLU A 224 11.50 -17.36 14.53
C GLU A 224 10.32 -18.31 14.70
N THR A 225 10.46 -19.18 15.68
CA THR A 225 9.55 -20.26 16.07
C THR A 225 8.09 -20.00 15.65
N PRO A 226 7.50 -20.85 14.80
CA PRO A 226 6.06 -20.89 14.72
C PRO A 226 5.56 -21.52 16.02
N ASN A 227 4.55 -20.91 16.65
CA ASN A 227 3.57 -21.64 17.45
C ASN A 227 2.77 -22.57 16.52
N SER A 228 3.47 -23.47 15.84
CA SER A 228 2.93 -24.61 15.12
C SER A 228 2.60 -25.67 16.16
N VAL A 229 1.31 -25.89 16.30
CA VAL A 229 0.74 -27.01 17.04
C VAL A 229 1.14 -28.27 16.30
N GLY A 230 2.26 -28.88 16.70
CA GLY A 230 2.83 -30.03 16.01
C GLY A 230 3.96 -30.69 16.80
N GLY A 231 3.82 -30.74 18.12
CA GLY A 231 4.73 -31.51 18.95
C GLY A 231 4.51 -33.00 18.73
N LEU A 232 5.54 -33.72 18.27
CA LEU A 232 5.78 -35.13 18.66
C LEU A 232 7.12 -35.73 18.16
N PHE A 233 8.22 -34.98 18.11
CA PHE A 233 9.56 -35.61 18.07
C PHE A 233 10.53 -34.94 19.04
N LYS A 234 10.41 -35.38 20.29
CA LYS A 234 11.34 -35.12 21.39
C LYS A 234 12.41 -36.22 21.33
N ARG A 235 13.66 -35.92 20.96
CA ARG A 235 14.85 -36.62 21.49
C ARG A 235 16.21 -35.97 21.14
N VAL A 236 16.86 -35.55 22.24
CA VAL A 236 18.30 -35.56 22.61
C VAL A 236 19.28 -34.54 21.97
N ILE A 237 20.10 -33.98 22.89
CA ILE A 237 21.38 -33.26 22.74
C ILE A 237 21.21 -31.77 22.37
N GLY A 238 21.70 -30.76 23.09
CA GLY A 238 22.56 -30.68 24.27
C GLY A 238 22.96 -29.22 24.48
N ARG A 239 22.64 -28.68 25.66
CA ARG A 239 23.35 -27.68 26.49
C ARG A 239 24.56 -26.93 25.85
N GLY A 240 24.50 -25.60 25.74
CA GLY A 240 25.74 -24.81 25.55
C GLY A 240 25.68 -23.33 25.14
N ASN A 241 25.42 -22.45 26.12
CA ASN A 241 26.06 -21.14 26.34
C ASN A 241 25.78 -19.88 25.48
N ARG A 242 25.81 -18.75 26.20
CA ARG A 242 25.58 -17.34 25.84
C ARG A 242 26.64 -16.77 24.89
N ASN A 243 26.23 -15.94 23.93
CA ASN A 243 26.55 -14.50 23.80
C ASN A 243 26.48 -13.99 22.36
N ASN A 244 25.84 -12.82 22.24
CA ASN A 244 26.13 -11.73 21.30
C ASN A 244 25.67 -11.81 19.82
N LYS A 245 25.01 -10.71 19.44
CA LYS A 245 25.02 -9.99 18.15
C LYS A 245 23.76 -10.04 17.27
N LYS A 246 23.20 -8.84 17.18
CA LYS A 246 22.68 -8.12 15.99
C LYS A 246 21.20 -8.31 15.63
N ALA A 247 20.42 -7.36 16.14
CA ALA A 247 19.36 -6.72 15.38
C ALA A 247 19.87 -6.34 13.98
N ARG A 248 19.47 -7.09 12.96
CA ARG A 248 19.91 -6.88 11.57
C ARG A 248 18.81 -7.33 10.60
N GLY A 249 17.66 -6.67 10.68
CA GLY A 249 16.52 -6.94 9.78
C GLY A 249 15.88 -5.69 9.17
N THR A 250 16.11 -4.49 9.72
CA THR A 250 15.37 -3.28 9.29
C THR A 250 16.07 -2.50 8.18
N ASN A 251 17.38 -2.72 7.98
CA ASN A 251 18.15 -1.93 7.01
C ASN A 251 18.11 -2.51 5.58
N GLU A 252 18.03 -3.82 5.37
CA GLU A 252 18.19 -4.36 4.01
C GLU A 252 17.08 -3.90 3.05
N ASP A 253 15.84 -3.84 3.53
CA ASP A 253 14.72 -3.29 2.76
C ASP A 253 14.93 -1.78 2.44
N THR A 254 15.47 -1.01 3.40
CA THR A 254 15.75 0.43 3.18
C THR A 254 16.89 0.66 2.19
N PHE A 255 17.93 -0.19 2.24
CA PHE A 255 19.09 -0.09 1.35
C PHE A 255 18.74 -0.45 -0.11
N GLU A 256 17.80 -1.37 -0.33
CA GLU A 256 17.33 -1.74 -1.68
C GLU A 256 16.67 -0.55 -2.41
N PHE A 257 16.02 0.36 -1.68
CA PHE A 257 15.40 1.57 -2.26
C PHE A 257 16.42 2.65 -2.66
N ILE A 258 17.67 2.55 -2.19
CA ILE A 258 18.74 3.53 -2.42
C ILE A 258 19.72 3.05 -3.51
N THR A 259 19.82 1.74 -3.76
CA THR A 259 20.74 1.21 -4.77
C THR A 259 20.27 1.47 -6.21
N PRO A 260 21.15 1.99 -7.09
CA PRO A 260 20.86 2.18 -8.51
C PRO A 260 20.65 0.85 -9.26
N PHE A 261 19.94 0.92 -10.39
CA PHE A 261 19.45 -0.21 -11.16
C PHE A 261 20.51 -1.28 -11.48
N ARG A 262 20.13 -2.57 -11.35
CA ARG A 262 20.77 -3.67 -12.07
C ARG A 262 19.98 -3.91 -13.37
N PRO A 263 20.62 -3.84 -14.55
CA PRO A 263 19.96 -4.10 -15.84
C PRO A 263 19.27 -5.48 -15.92
N ASP A 264 19.70 -6.41 -15.09
CA ASP A 264 19.35 -7.83 -15.17
C ASP A 264 17.98 -8.18 -14.55
N GLU A 265 17.34 -7.24 -13.84
CA GLU A 265 16.05 -7.46 -13.15
C GLU A 265 14.82 -7.31 -14.07
N TRP A 266 15.01 -6.98 -15.34
CA TRP A 266 13.93 -6.72 -16.32
C TRP A 266 14.13 -7.46 -17.66
N GLY A 267 14.88 -8.57 -17.65
CA GLY A 267 15.21 -9.34 -18.86
C GLY A 267 14.03 -10.10 -19.48
N THR A 268 13.67 -9.66 -20.70
CA THR A 268 12.97 -10.33 -21.84
C THR A 268 11.66 -11.07 -21.62
#